data_AF-A0A932DUU8-F1
#
_entry.id   AF-A0A932DUU8-F1
#
_cell.length_a   1.000
_cell.length_b   1.000
_cell.length_c   1.000
_cell.angle_alpha   90.00
_cell.angle_beta   90.00
_cell.angle_gamma   90.00
#
_symmetry.space_group_name_H-M   'P 1'
#
loop_
_entity.id
_entity.type
_entity.pdbx_description
1 polymer ?
#
loop_
_entity_poly.entity_id
_entity_poly.type
_entity_poly.pdbx_seq_one_letter_code
_entity_poly.pdbx_strand_id
1 'polypeptide(L)'
;GEVVLDGTGLYVFRPAAHRFRVLINGVRYWVANGVVPEEWLVDDLRRTRPRVVYPDWRVRAMVGPFAGFLEAHYVALPDGLLVPGTTIAVRGGTGRVWVNLLVPGPYRVAASPGLEVVIDRAPVRPGLIAVDAGRHEVAWSGPAGGIALVAYTCPERRALGA
;
A
#
# COMPACT_ATOMS: atom_id res chain seq x y z
N GLY A 1 9.48 -14.87 -2.40
CA GLY A 1 9.70 -13.81 -3.39
C GLY A 1 8.64 -12.76 -3.24
N GLU A 2 8.96 -11.49 -3.50
CA GLU A 2 7.92 -10.47 -3.62
C GLU A 2 7.40 -10.43 -5.05
N VAL A 3 6.08 -10.32 -5.19
CA VAL A 3 5.44 -10.14 -6.49
C VAL A 3 5.62 -8.68 -6.86
N VAL A 4 6.21 -8.40 -8.02
CA VAL A 4 6.25 -7.06 -8.63
C VAL A 4 5.39 -7.12 -9.88
N LEU A 5 4.33 -6.32 -9.93
CA LEU A 5 3.55 -6.09 -11.15
C LEU A 5 4.29 -5.00 -11.92
N ASP A 6 5.06 -5.24 -12.99
CA ASP A 6 5.91 -4.20 -13.61
C ASP A 6 5.60 -3.89 -15.09
N GLY A 7 4.45 -4.33 -15.61
CA GLY A 7 4.05 -4.08 -17.00
C GLY A 7 4.93 -4.71 -18.08
N THR A 8 6.08 -5.29 -17.72
CA THR A 8 7.11 -5.81 -18.64
C THR A 8 7.52 -7.24 -18.33
N GLY A 9 7.07 -7.78 -17.20
CA GLY A 9 7.21 -9.18 -16.84
C GLY A 9 8.16 -9.37 -15.66
N LEU A 10 7.57 -9.53 -14.48
CA LEU A 10 8.08 -10.18 -13.26
C LEU A 10 9.56 -10.58 -13.25
N TYR A 11 10.32 -10.01 -12.32
CA TYR A 11 11.57 -10.60 -11.85
C TYR A 11 11.48 -11.22 -10.44
N VAL A 12 11.52 -12.57 -10.48
CA VAL A 12 12.16 -13.58 -9.59
C VAL A 12 11.76 -13.65 -8.11
N PHE A 13 10.80 -14.53 -7.79
CA PHE A 13 10.90 -15.73 -6.92
C PHE A 13 9.48 -16.37 -6.85
N ARG A 14 9.23 -17.44 -7.64
CA ARG A 14 7.95 -18.12 -8.01
C ARG A 14 7.04 -18.58 -6.82
N PRO A 15 5.77 -19.05 -6.99
CA PRO A 15 4.90 -19.18 -8.17
C PRO A 15 3.51 -18.53 -7.95
N ALA A 16 3.40 -17.30 -7.44
CA ALA A 16 2.12 -16.57 -7.45
C ALA A 16 1.97 -15.84 -8.78
N ALA A 17 1.74 -16.67 -9.79
CA ALA A 17 1.50 -16.29 -11.16
C ALA A 17 0.68 -14.99 -11.27
N HIS A 18 1.21 -13.87 -11.74
CA HIS A 18 1.58 -13.70 -13.15
C HIS A 18 0.39 -14.00 -14.12
N ARG A 19 -0.85 -14.21 -13.64
CA ARG A 19 -1.99 -14.53 -14.53
C ARG A 19 -2.36 -13.39 -15.49
N PHE A 20 -1.72 -12.23 -15.37
CA PHE A 20 -1.76 -11.18 -16.39
C PHE A 20 -0.37 -10.70 -16.84
N ARG A 21 0.66 -11.56 -16.85
CA ARG A 21 2.03 -11.22 -17.30
C ARG A 21 2.12 -10.81 -18.79
N VAL A 22 1.03 -10.92 -19.54
CA VAL A 22 0.94 -10.54 -20.96
C VAL A 22 -0.16 -9.48 -21.20
N LEU A 23 -0.88 -9.02 -20.15
CA LEU A 23 -2.21 -8.44 -20.31
C LEU A 23 -2.43 -7.16 -19.48
N ILE A 24 -1.49 -6.23 -19.28
CA ILE A 24 -1.90 -4.88 -18.79
C ILE A 24 -2.66 -4.12 -19.89
N ASN A 25 -2.21 -4.22 -21.15
CA ASN A 25 -2.99 -3.75 -22.31
C ASN A 25 -4.31 -4.52 -22.43
N GLY A 26 -4.24 -5.85 -22.28
CA GLY A 26 -5.41 -6.72 -22.37
C GLY A 26 -6.41 -6.52 -21.23
N VAL A 27 -5.96 -6.29 -20.00
CA VAL A 27 -6.83 -6.02 -18.84
C VAL A 27 -7.50 -4.66 -18.99
N ARG A 28 -6.80 -3.59 -19.39
CA ARG A 28 -7.48 -2.32 -19.68
C ARG A 28 -8.49 -2.47 -20.81
N TYR A 29 -8.12 -3.16 -21.88
CA TYR A 29 -9.02 -3.44 -23.00
C TYR A 29 -10.22 -4.28 -22.55
N TRP A 30 -10.01 -5.34 -21.78
CA TRP A 30 -11.05 -6.21 -21.27
C TRP A 30 -11.96 -5.52 -20.27
N VAL A 31 -11.42 -4.69 -19.38
CA VAL A 31 -12.19 -3.83 -18.48
C VAL A 31 -13.02 -2.82 -19.28
N ALA A 32 -12.38 -2.10 -20.22
CA ALA A 32 -13.07 -1.11 -21.05
C ALA A 32 -14.15 -1.73 -21.96
N ASN A 33 -14.01 -3.00 -22.34
CA ASN A 33 -14.98 -3.75 -23.14
C ASN A 33 -15.88 -4.69 -22.30
N GLY A 34 -15.83 -4.60 -20.97
CA GLY A 34 -16.71 -5.38 -20.07
C GLY A 34 -16.44 -6.90 -20.01
N VAL A 35 -15.30 -7.37 -20.53
CA VAL A 35 -14.89 -8.78 -20.49
C VAL A 35 -14.44 -9.21 -19.09
N VAL A 36 -13.83 -8.29 -18.33
CA VAL A 36 -13.43 -8.52 -16.94
C VAL A 36 -13.87 -7.32 -16.09
N PRO A 37 -14.63 -7.51 -15.00
CA PRO A 37 -14.99 -6.43 -14.09
C PRO A 37 -13.79 -6.00 -13.22
N GLU A 38 -13.66 -4.70 -12.92
CA GLU A 38 -12.55 -4.17 -12.10
C GLU A 38 -12.55 -4.74 -10.68
N GLU A 39 -13.73 -5.10 -10.16
CA GLU A 39 -13.92 -5.68 -8.84
C GLU A 39 -13.16 -7.00 -8.67
N TRP A 40 -13.00 -7.78 -9.75
CA TRP A 40 -12.20 -9.01 -9.69
C TRP A 40 -10.72 -8.74 -9.46
N LEU A 41 -10.19 -7.62 -9.96
CA LEU A 41 -8.81 -7.21 -9.71
C LEU A 41 -8.64 -6.78 -8.25
N VAL A 42 -9.61 -6.06 -7.71
CA VAL A 42 -9.65 -5.68 -6.29
C VAL A 42 -9.67 -6.91 -5.39
N ASP A 43 -10.54 -7.89 -5.69
CA ASP A 43 -10.64 -9.11 -4.90
C ASP A 43 -9.37 -9.98 -5.00
N ASP A 44 -8.72 -10.00 -6.16
CA ASP A 44 -7.42 -10.67 -6.31
C ASP A 44 -6.34 -10.01 -5.45
N LEU A 45 -6.29 -8.67 -5.40
CA LEU A 45 -5.36 -7.95 -4.52
C LEU A 45 -5.67 -8.18 -3.04
N ARG A 46 -6.95 -8.21 -2.64
CA ARG A 46 -7.35 -8.52 -1.26
C ARG A 46 -6.95 -9.92 -0.82
N ARG A 47 -7.01 -10.89 -1.74
CA ARG A 47 -6.65 -12.28 -1.49
C ARG A 47 -5.14 -12.48 -1.46
N THR A 48 -4.43 -11.90 -2.42
CA THR A 48 -2.98 -12.13 -2.61
C THR A 48 -2.11 -11.21 -1.75
N ARG A 49 -2.64 -10.05 -1.37
CA ARG A 49 -2.01 -9.04 -0.49
C ARG A 49 -0.54 -8.77 -0.87
N PRO A 50 -0.26 -8.36 -2.12
CA PRO A 50 1.11 -8.18 -2.57
C PRO A 50 1.75 -7.02 -1.83
N ARG A 51 2.99 -7.23 -1.37
CA ARG A 51 3.76 -6.23 -0.61
C ARG A 51 4.44 -5.16 -1.47
N VAL A 52 4.49 -5.36 -2.77
CA VAL A 52 5.01 -4.41 -3.75
C VAL A 52 4.13 -4.48 -4.98
N VAL A 53 3.81 -3.34 -5.57
CA VAL A 53 3.10 -3.20 -6.84
C VAL A 53 3.87 -2.17 -7.65
N TYR A 54 4.17 -2.41 -8.92
CA TYR A 54 4.76 -1.38 -9.79
C TYR A 54 3.68 -0.89 -10.77
N PRO A 55 3.02 0.24 -10.51
CA PRO A 55 2.05 0.75 -11.45
C PRO A 55 2.79 1.25 -12.70
N ASP A 56 2.88 0.39 -13.73
CA ASP A 56 3.09 0.82 -15.10
C ASP A 56 2.16 2.01 -15.38
N TRP A 57 2.59 2.98 -16.18
CA TRP A 57 1.85 4.21 -16.44
C TRP A 57 0.40 3.96 -16.92
N ARG A 58 0.12 2.78 -17.49
CA ARG A 58 -1.22 2.35 -17.91
C ARG A 58 -2.13 2.02 -16.73
N VAL A 59 -1.60 1.47 -15.64
CA VAL A 59 -2.34 1.21 -14.40
C VAL A 59 -2.71 2.52 -13.71
N ARG A 60 -1.81 3.51 -13.76
CA ARG A 60 -2.05 4.87 -13.25
C ARG A 60 -3.21 5.59 -13.96
N ALA A 61 -3.60 5.12 -15.14
CA ALA A 61 -4.69 5.68 -15.94
C ALA A 61 -6.06 5.04 -15.67
N MET A 62 -6.15 4.06 -14.76
CA MET A 62 -7.44 3.56 -14.27
C MET A 62 -8.03 4.55 -13.26
N VAL A 63 -9.34 4.75 -13.29
CA VAL A 63 -10.07 5.69 -12.40
C VAL A 63 -11.22 5.02 -11.63
N GLY A 64 -11.41 3.71 -11.82
CA GLY A 64 -12.49 2.94 -11.20
C GLY A 64 -12.13 2.33 -9.84
N PRO A 65 -12.92 1.34 -9.36
CA PRO A 65 -12.72 0.67 -8.08
C PRO A 65 -11.29 0.19 -7.81
N PHE A 66 -10.57 -0.21 -8.87
CA PHE A 66 -9.18 -0.63 -8.74
C PHE A 66 -8.26 0.52 -8.30
N ALA A 67 -8.41 1.70 -8.90
CA ALA A 67 -7.62 2.87 -8.55
C ALA A 67 -7.93 3.34 -7.13
N GLY A 68 -9.21 3.37 -6.75
CA GLY A 68 -9.63 3.67 -5.39
C GLY A 68 -9.08 2.68 -4.36
N PHE A 69 -8.99 1.39 -4.70
CA PHE A 69 -8.35 0.39 -3.83
C PHE A 69 -6.85 0.65 -3.64
N LEU A 70 -6.13 0.99 -4.72
CA LEU A 70 -4.72 1.33 -4.62
C LEU A 70 -4.49 2.59 -3.78
N GLU A 71 -5.28 3.64 -3.98
CA GLU A 71 -5.19 4.87 -3.20
C GLU A 71 -5.45 4.63 -1.70
N ALA A 72 -6.39 3.74 -1.38
CA ALA A 72 -6.77 3.44 0.01
C ALA A 72 -5.76 2.55 0.76
N HIS A 73 -4.96 1.73 0.06
CA HIS A 73 -4.14 0.68 0.69
C HIS A 73 -2.67 0.69 0.31
N TYR A 74 -2.26 1.54 -0.64
CA TYR A 74 -0.89 1.62 -1.13
C TYR A 74 -0.38 3.06 -1.14
N VAL A 75 0.92 3.22 -0.87
CA VAL A 75 1.64 4.49 -0.91
C VAL A 75 2.69 4.43 -2.01
N ALA A 76 2.77 5.50 -2.80
CA ALA A 76 3.81 5.65 -3.81
C ALA A 76 5.14 6.08 -3.19
N LEU A 77 6.19 5.33 -3.48
CA LEU A 77 7.57 5.66 -3.18
C LEU A 77 8.17 6.55 -4.28
N PRO A 78 9.29 7.25 -4.02
CA PRO A 78 9.93 8.15 -5.00
C PRO A 78 10.37 7.45 -6.29
N ASP A 79 10.67 6.16 -6.23
CA ASP A 79 11.03 5.33 -7.40
C ASP A 79 9.81 4.86 -8.22
N GLY A 80 8.60 5.25 -7.80
CA GLY A 80 7.34 4.90 -8.45
C GLY A 80 6.75 3.57 -8.04
N LEU A 81 7.36 2.84 -7.09
CA LEU A 81 6.77 1.64 -6.50
C LEU A 81 5.59 2.00 -5.60
N LEU A 82 4.57 1.15 -5.60
CA LEU A 82 3.48 1.16 -4.63
C LEU A 82 3.76 0.07 -3.59
N VAL A 83 3.72 0.45 -2.32
CA VAL A 83 3.87 -0.47 -1.19
C VAL A 83 2.67 -0.34 -0.26
N PRO A 84 2.22 -1.40 0.41
CA PRO A 84 1.10 -1.32 1.33
C PRO A 84 1.32 -0.26 2.40
N GLY A 85 0.33 0.58 2.61
CA GLY A 85 0.46 1.69 3.52
C GLY A 85 -0.69 2.67 3.42
N THR A 86 -0.57 3.75 4.17
CA THR A 86 -1.52 4.86 4.16
C THR A 86 -0.81 6.15 4.52
N THR A 87 -1.31 7.25 3.98
CA THR A 87 -0.95 8.60 4.39
C THR A 87 -2.16 9.28 4.99
N ILE A 88 -1.95 10.10 6.02
CA ILE A 88 -3.00 10.82 6.74
C ILE A 88 -2.59 12.29 6.74
N ALA A 89 -3.41 13.14 6.14
CA ALA A 89 -3.23 14.59 6.21
C ALA A 89 -3.80 15.12 7.53
N VAL A 90 -2.96 15.80 8.32
CA VAL A 90 -3.32 16.33 9.63
C VAL A 90 -3.49 17.85 9.52
N ARG A 91 -4.66 18.36 9.89
CA ARG A 91 -4.95 19.81 9.92
C ARG A 91 -4.47 20.52 11.19
N GLY A 92 -3.87 19.77 12.13
CA GLY A 92 -3.49 20.22 13.46
C GLY A 92 -4.57 19.95 14.50
N GLY A 93 -4.24 20.21 15.76
CA GLY A 93 -5.09 19.88 16.92
C GLY A 93 -5.04 18.40 17.26
N THR A 94 -6.14 17.89 17.84
CA THR A 94 -6.32 16.47 18.16
C THR A 94 -7.26 15.83 17.16
N GLY A 95 -6.96 14.60 16.73
CA GLY A 95 -7.83 13.86 15.83
C GLY A 95 -7.59 12.36 15.86
N ARG A 96 -8.45 11.63 15.14
CA ARG A 96 -8.36 10.18 14.99
C ARG A 96 -8.97 9.73 13.66
N VAL A 97 -8.43 8.66 13.11
CA VAL A 97 -8.93 8.02 11.90
C VAL A 97 -8.72 6.51 11.98
N TRP A 98 -9.61 5.76 11.34
CA TRP A 98 -9.42 4.33 11.15
C TRP A 98 -8.73 4.08 9.82
N VAL A 99 -7.65 3.30 9.85
CA VAL A 99 -6.95 2.85 8.65
C VAL A 99 -7.04 1.34 8.54
N ASN A 100 -6.96 0.81 7.32
CA ASN A 100 -6.95 -0.64 7.09
C ASN A 100 -5.65 -1.05 6.39
N LEU A 101 -4.75 -1.69 7.14
CA LEU A 101 -3.45 -2.15 6.66
C LEU A 101 -3.60 -3.52 6.01
N LEU A 102 -3.14 -3.64 4.76
CA LEU A 102 -3.38 -4.83 3.95
C LEU A 102 -2.55 -6.04 4.39
N VAL A 103 -1.33 -5.82 4.91
CA VAL A 103 -0.37 -6.88 5.24
C VAL A 103 0.16 -6.70 6.66
N PRO A 104 0.43 -7.78 7.40
CA PRO A 104 1.06 -7.67 8.71
C PRO A 104 2.57 -7.40 8.57
N GLY A 105 3.26 -7.09 9.66
CA GLY A 105 4.72 -7.05 9.75
C GLY A 105 5.28 -5.65 10.01
N PRO A 106 6.55 -5.41 9.66
CA PRO A 106 7.21 -4.15 9.98
C PRO A 106 6.73 -3.03 9.05
N TYR A 107 6.36 -1.91 9.67
CA TYR A 107 5.99 -0.66 9.03
C TYR A 107 6.92 0.45 9.50
N ARG A 108 7.27 1.34 8.57
CA ARG A 108 7.89 2.62 8.87
C ARG A 108 6.79 3.63 9.17
N VAL A 109 6.87 4.23 10.36
CA VAL A 109 6.07 5.39 10.74
C VAL A 109 6.90 6.64 10.52
N ALA A 110 6.36 7.56 9.73
CA ALA A 110 6.86 8.92 9.63
C ALA A 110 5.75 9.88 10.06
N ALA A 111 6.11 10.91 10.82
CA ALA A 111 5.19 11.98 11.21
C ALA A 111 5.92 13.32 11.09
N SER A 112 5.18 14.38 10.76
CA SER A 112 5.74 15.74 10.76
C SER A 112 6.26 16.11 12.16
N PRO A 113 7.31 16.96 12.26
CA PRO A 113 7.86 17.37 13.56
C PRO A 113 6.80 17.96 14.49
N GLY A 114 6.83 17.55 15.77
CA GLY A 114 5.89 18.00 16.79
C GLY A 114 4.53 17.30 16.79
N LEU A 115 4.26 16.38 15.86
CA LEU A 115 3.10 15.49 15.94
C LEU A 115 3.38 14.32 16.89
N GLU A 116 2.50 14.16 17.87
CA GLU A 116 2.40 12.95 18.67
C GLU A 116 1.41 12.00 18.01
N VAL A 117 1.80 10.73 17.86
CA VAL A 117 1.01 9.71 17.17
C VAL A 117 0.76 8.56 18.12
N VAL A 118 -0.48 8.08 18.16
CA VAL A 118 -0.93 6.91 18.92
C VAL A 118 -1.56 5.94 17.93
N ILE A 119 -1.13 4.68 17.95
CA ILE A 119 -1.70 3.61 17.13
C ILE A 119 -2.23 2.54 18.07
N ASP A 120 -3.51 2.20 17.96
CA ASP A 120 -4.20 1.22 18.81
C ASP A 120 -3.96 1.47 20.31
N ARG A 121 -4.07 2.74 20.72
CA ARG A 121 -3.86 3.23 22.09
C ARG A 121 -2.41 3.18 22.60
N ALA A 122 -1.46 2.74 21.78
CA ALA A 122 -0.03 2.78 22.11
C ALA A 122 0.64 4.02 21.47
N PRO A 123 1.36 4.86 22.24
CA PRO A 123 2.13 5.95 21.67
C PRO A 123 3.25 5.40 20.80
N VAL A 124 3.41 5.97 19.59
CA VAL A 124 4.38 5.54 18.60
C VAL A 124 5.34 6.68 18.29
N ARG A 125 6.64 6.35 18.29
CA ARG A 125 7.68 7.26 17.81
C ARG A 125 7.92 7.03 16.31
N PRO A 126 8.28 8.07 15.53
CA PRO A 126 8.74 7.87 14.16
C PRO A 126 9.87 6.84 14.11
N GLY A 127 9.77 5.88 13.19
CA GLY A 127 10.66 4.71 13.15
C GLY A 127 9.93 3.44 12.77
N LEU A 128 10.48 2.30 13.19
CA LEU A 128 9.94 0.98 12.89
C LEU A 128 8.93 0.57 13.95
N ILE A 129 7.79 0.05 13.51
CA ILE A 129 6.81 -0.66 14.34
C ILE A 129 6.41 -1.97 13.68
N ALA A 130 5.99 -2.95 14.48
CA ALA A 130 5.29 -4.13 13.98
C ALA A 130 3.79 -3.93 14.15
N VAL A 131 3.03 -4.20 13.10
CA VAL A 131 1.56 -4.09 13.09
C VAL A 131 0.95 -5.30 12.41
N ASP A 132 -0.23 -5.70 12.84
CA ASP A 132 -1.00 -6.74 12.17
C ASP A 132 -1.66 -6.23 10.88
N ALA A 133 -2.25 -7.13 10.11
CA ALA A 133 -3.15 -6.72 9.04
C ALA A 133 -4.54 -6.45 9.61
N GLY A 134 -5.25 -5.51 9.00
CA GLY A 134 -6.61 -5.16 9.36
C GLY A 134 -6.75 -3.72 9.83
N ARG A 135 -7.74 -3.49 10.68
CA ARG A 135 -8.19 -2.16 11.06
C ARG A 135 -7.44 -1.66 12.30
N HIS A 136 -6.83 -0.49 12.17
CA HIS A 136 -6.08 0.18 13.23
C HIS A 136 -6.61 1.60 13.47
N GLU A 137 -6.67 2.02 14.73
CA GLU A 137 -6.99 3.41 15.08
C GLU A 137 -5.69 4.20 15.12
N VAL A 138 -5.59 5.25 14.30
CA VAL A 138 -4.50 6.21 14.35
C VAL A 138 -5.05 7.51 14.93
N ALA A 139 -4.56 7.88 16.11
CA ALA A 139 -4.86 9.14 16.76
C ALA A 139 -3.62 10.04 16.80
N TRP A 140 -3.85 11.35 16.85
CA TRP A 140 -2.77 12.33 16.88
C TRP A 140 -3.11 13.56 17.70
N SER A 141 -2.06 14.24 18.16
CA SER A 141 -2.09 15.59 18.75
C SER A 141 -0.91 16.40 18.22
N GLY A 142 -1.13 17.68 17.92
CA GLY A 142 -0.04 18.62 17.59
C GLY A 142 -0.32 19.52 16.37
N PRO A 143 0.71 19.98 15.67
CA PRO A 143 0.59 20.92 14.55
C PRO A 143 0.02 20.25 13.28
N ALA A 144 -0.31 21.05 12.27
CA ALA A 144 -0.65 20.52 10.95
C ALA A 144 0.54 19.81 10.30
N GLY A 145 0.28 18.82 9.45
CA GLY A 145 1.33 18.02 8.81
C GLY A 145 0.79 16.74 8.20
N GLY A 146 1.60 15.68 8.25
CA GLY A 146 1.23 14.36 7.76
C GLY A 146 1.76 13.23 8.62
N ILE A 147 1.05 12.11 8.57
CA ILE A 147 1.46 10.83 9.14
C ILE A 147 1.49 9.82 7.99
N ALA A 148 2.55 9.02 7.89
CA ALA A 148 2.68 7.96 6.91
C ALA A 148 3.01 6.64 7.61
N LEU A 149 2.28 5.59 7.24
CA LEU A 149 2.51 4.21 7.64
C LEU A 149 2.81 3.43 6.37
N VAL A 150 4.05 2.97 6.21
CA VAL A 150 4.52 2.35 4.98
C VAL A 150 5.17 1.01 5.30
N ALA A 151 4.67 -0.08 4.71
CA ALA A 151 5.24 -1.40 4.92
C ALA A 151 6.66 -1.48 4.36
N TYR A 152 7.57 -2.14 5.08
CA TYR A 152 8.92 -2.39 4.57
C TYR A 152 8.90 -3.43 3.44
N THR A 153 9.67 -3.14 2.40
CA THR A 153 9.93 -4.04 1.25
C THR A 153 10.80 -5.23 1.64
N CYS A 154 10.85 -6.29 0.83
CA CYS A 154 11.73 -7.46 1.09
C CYS A 154 13.19 -7.07 1.34
N PRO A 155 13.83 -6.23 0.49
CA PRO A 155 15.21 -5.82 0.70
C PRO A 155 15.44 -5.19 2.08
N GLU A 156 14.53 -4.30 2.50
CA GLU A 156 14.64 -3.64 3.79
C GLU A 156 14.41 -4.60 4.96
N ARG A 157 13.43 -5.50 4.87
CA ARG A 157 13.20 -6.52 5.91
C ARG A 157 14.40 -7.45 6.09
N ARG A 158 15.03 -7.88 4.99
CA ARG A 158 16.26 -8.68 5.04
C ARG A 158 17.40 -7.95 5.75
N ALA A 159 17.54 -6.65 5.51
CA ALA A 159 18.54 -5.83 6.20
C ALA A 159 18.24 -5.70 7.71
N LEU A 160 16.97 -5.82 8.11
CA LEU A 160 16.50 -5.78 9.49
C LEU A 160 16.55 -7.15 10.19
N GLY A 161 16.89 -8.24 9.49
CA GLY A 161 16.87 -9.60 10.03
C GLY A 161 15.46 -10.19 10.21
N ALA A 162 14.47 -9.67 9.47
CA ALA A 162 13.05 -10.03 9.55
C ALA A 162 12.51 -10.69 8.27
#